data_AF-A0A7C1RBJ8-F1
#
_entry.id   AF-A0A7C1RBJ8-F1
#
_cell.length_a   1.000
_cell.length_b   1.000
_cell.length_c   1.000
_cell.angle_alpha   90.00
_cell.angle_beta   90.00
_cell.angle_gamma   90.00
#
_symmetry.space_group_name_H-M   'P 1'
#
loop_
_entity.id
_entity.type
_entity.pdbx_description
1 polymer ?
#
loop_
_entity_poly.entity_id
_entity_poly.type
_entity_poly.pdbx_seq_one_letter_code
_entity_poly.pdbx_strand_id
1 'polypeptide(L)'
;MAKIEYQSHFMQMLGISVVCIMLVVKGLWYIIFAFIFGISISYTQGITAYKKYQNIKAMLGEEDPLGFETDISPTRRRSKIITHVFGTNPTWQSSLLAVAIPSLILVPLDISRWLMVLAYLIAIPTTYVLIYFFLFYWVAYPTYKKEVLMKK
;
A
#
# COMPACT_ATOMS: atom_id res chain seq x y z
N MET A 1 -7.46 11.63 -10.74
CA MET A 1 -8.67 10.82 -10.91
C MET A 1 -8.35 9.39 -11.35
N ALA A 2 -7.63 9.15 -12.46
CA ALA A 2 -7.30 7.80 -12.96
C ALA A 2 -6.61 6.85 -11.95
N LYS A 3 -5.74 7.35 -11.06
CA LYS A 3 -5.14 6.55 -9.96
C LYS A 3 -6.18 6.01 -8.98
N ILE A 4 -7.18 6.82 -8.65
CA ILE A 4 -8.25 6.48 -7.70
C ILE A 4 -9.20 5.47 -8.35
N GLU A 5 -9.52 5.65 -9.63
CA GLU A 5 -10.31 4.69 -10.42
C GLU A 5 -9.66 3.29 -10.44
N TYR A 6 -8.35 3.21 -10.70
CA TYR A 6 -7.62 1.95 -10.63
C TYR A 6 -7.71 1.29 -9.25
N GLN A 7 -7.48 2.07 -8.18
CA GLN A 7 -7.58 1.56 -6.81
C GLN A 7 -9.00 1.07 -6.48
N SER A 8 -10.03 1.77 -6.95
CA SER A 8 -11.42 1.38 -6.76
C SER A 8 -11.71 0.03 -7.42
N HIS A 9 -11.32 -0.18 -8.68
CA HIS A 9 -11.52 -1.45 -9.37
C HIS A 9 -10.73 -2.60 -8.73
N PHE A 10 -9.54 -2.32 -8.21
CA PHE A 10 -8.77 -3.30 -7.45
C PHE A 10 -9.46 -3.72 -6.15
N MET A 11 -9.97 -2.75 -5.38
CA MET A 11 -10.75 -3.04 -4.16
C MET A 11 -12.05 -3.79 -4.48
N GLN A 12 -12.69 -3.49 -5.62
CA GLN A 12 -13.85 -4.22 -6.09
C GLN A 12 -13.53 -5.68 -6.42
N MET A 13 -12.39 -5.96 -7.07
CA MET A 13 -11.92 -7.34 -7.30
C MET A 13 -11.71 -8.11 -6.00
N LEU A 14 -11.07 -7.49 -5.00
CA LEU A 14 -10.89 -8.10 -3.68
C LEU A 14 -12.24 -8.37 -2.99
N GLY A 15 -13.15 -7.40 -3.03
CA GLY A 15 -14.49 -7.53 -2.45
C GLY A 15 -15.29 -8.67 -3.08
N ILE A 16 -15.35 -8.74 -4.42
CA ILE A 16 -15.97 -9.84 -5.16
C ILE A 16 -15.33 -11.16 -4.76
N SER A 17 -14.01 -11.22 -4.65
CA SER A 17 -13.30 -12.45 -4.31
C SER A 17 -13.63 -12.98 -2.92
N VAL A 18 -13.64 -12.12 -1.91
CA VAL A 18 -13.98 -12.49 -0.54
C VAL A 18 -15.41 -13.02 -0.46
N VAL A 19 -16.37 -12.33 -1.08
CA VAL A 19 -17.77 -12.75 -1.09
C VAL A 19 -17.96 -14.08 -1.81
N CYS A 20 -17.36 -14.24 -3.00
CA CYS A 20 -17.46 -15.48 -3.76
C CYS A 20 -16.83 -16.67 -3.03
N ILE A 21 -15.67 -16.51 -2.39
CA ILE A 21 -15.05 -17.56 -1.57
C ILE A 21 -15.98 -17.99 -0.43
N MET A 22 -16.57 -17.03 0.30
CA MET A 22 -17.53 -17.35 1.37
C MET A 22 -18.74 -18.13 0.86
N LEU A 23 -19.26 -17.78 -0.32
CA LEU A 23 -20.41 -18.46 -0.93
C LEU A 23 -20.06 -19.87 -1.42
N VAL A 24 -18.87 -20.08 -1.98
CA VAL A 24 -18.37 -21.42 -2.36
C VAL A 24 -18.25 -22.32 -1.13
N VAL A 25 -17.70 -21.83 -0.02
CA VAL A 25 -17.61 -22.59 1.25
C VAL A 25 -19.00 -22.98 1.77
N LYS A 26 -20.03 -22.17 1.51
CA LYS A 26 -21.44 -22.48 1.82
C LYS A 26 -22.12 -23.42 0.81
N GLY A 27 -21.40 -23.95 -0.17
CA GLY A 27 -21.91 -24.93 -1.14
C GLY A 27 -22.52 -24.35 -2.41
N LEU A 28 -22.43 -23.03 -2.64
CA LEU A 28 -22.98 -22.37 -3.83
C LEU A 28 -21.97 -22.39 -5.00
N TRP A 29 -21.68 -23.57 -5.53
CA TRP A 29 -20.65 -23.78 -6.56
C TRP A 29 -20.89 -23.03 -7.88
N TYR A 30 -22.15 -22.80 -8.26
CA TYR A 30 -22.48 -22.05 -9.49
C TYR A 30 -22.07 -20.57 -9.46
N ILE A 31 -21.74 -20.02 -8.27
CA ILE A 31 -21.21 -18.65 -8.14
C ILE A 31 -19.85 -18.47 -8.83
N ILE A 32 -19.15 -19.57 -9.15
CA ILE A 32 -17.84 -19.56 -9.81
C ILE A 32 -17.90 -18.81 -11.16
N PHE A 33 -19.00 -18.94 -11.91
CA PHE A 33 -19.15 -18.20 -13.18
C PHE A 33 -19.27 -16.69 -12.96
N ALA A 34 -20.04 -16.27 -11.95
CA ALA A 34 -20.15 -14.86 -11.57
C ALA A 34 -18.82 -14.32 -11.04
N PHE A 35 -18.05 -15.14 -10.32
CA PHE A 35 -16.72 -14.81 -9.84
C PHE A 35 -15.74 -14.55 -10.99
N ILE A 36 -15.64 -15.47 -11.95
CA ILE A 36 -14.77 -15.33 -13.12
C ILE A 36 -15.13 -14.08 -13.92
N PHE A 37 -16.42 -13.86 -14.18
CA PHE A 37 -16.88 -12.71 -14.95
C PHE A 37 -16.65 -11.38 -14.21
N GLY A 38 -16.96 -11.32 -12.91
CA GLY A 38 -16.78 -10.15 -12.07
C GLY A 38 -15.31 -9.72 -11.93
N ILE A 39 -14.40 -10.69 -11.75
CA ILE A 39 -12.96 -10.42 -11.77
C ILE A 39 -12.51 -9.93 -13.14
N SER A 40 -12.93 -10.60 -14.21
CA SER A 40 -12.47 -10.28 -15.57
C SER A 40 -12.83 -8.85 -15.99
N ILE A 41 -14.07 -8.41 -15.69
CA ILE A 41 -14.50 -7.03 -15.96
C ILE A 41 -13.70 -6.04 -15.12
N SER A 42 -13.62 -6.28 -13.81
CA SER A 42 -12.96 -5.35 -12.88
C SER A 42 -11.46 -5.25 -13.17
N TYR A 43 -10.82 -6.35 -13.59
CA TYR A 43 -9.44 -6.38 -14.04
C TYR A 43 -9.26 -5.55 -15.32
N THR A 44 -10.11 -5.74 -16.32
CA THR A 44 -10.02 -5.02 -17.60
C THR A 44 -10.19 -3.52 -17.40
N GLN A 45 -11.18 -3.11 -16.60
CA GLN A 45 -11.40 -1.70 -16.24
C GLN A 45 -10.22 -1.14 -15.43
N GLY A 46 -9.72 -1.91 -14.45
CA GLY A 46 -8.54 -1.55 -13.67
C GLY A 46 -7.31 -1.31 -14.54
N ILE A 47 -6.95 -2.25 -15.42
CA ILE A 47 -5.79 -2.11 -16.32
C ILE A 47 -5.94 -0.91 -17.26
N THR A 48 -7.15 -0.65 -17.74
CA THR A 48 -7.43 0.51 -18.60
C THR A 48 -7.20 1.83 -17.85
N ALA A 49 -7.72 1.94 -16.62
CA ALA A 49 -7.48 3.10 -15.76
C ALA A 49 -5.99 3.26 -15.41
N TYR A 50 -5.28 2.14 -15.18
CA TYR A 50 -3.85 2.14 -14.91
C TYR A 50 -3.04 2.67 -16.10
N LYS A 51 -3.32 2.21 -17.32
CA LYS A 51 -2.67 2.74 -18.54
C LYS A 51 -2.95 4.22 -18.74
N LYS A 52 -4.19 4.67 -18.51
CA LYS A 52 -4.57 6.08 -18.54
C LYS A 52 -3.75 6.88 -17.52
N TYR A 53 -3.60 6.38 -16.31
CA TYR A 53 -2.76 7.01 -15.28
C TYR A 53 -1.30 7.10 -15.69
N GLN A 54 -0.71 6.03 -16.25
CA GLN A 54 0.66 6.02 -16.72
C GLN A 54 0.89 7.06 -17.83
N ASN A 55 -0.02 7.14 -18.80
CA ASN A 55 0.09 8.12 -19.88
C ASN A 55 0.03 9.56 -19.36
N ILE A 56 -0.91 9.85 -18.44
CA ILE A 56 -1.00 11.16 -17.80
C ILE A 56 0.29 11.48 -17.03
N LYS A 57 0.82 10.51 -16.27
CA LYS A 57 2.07 10.68 -15.52
C LYS A 57 3.26 10.93 -16.45
N ALA A 58 3.33 10.24 -17.58
CA ALA A 58 4.38 10.44 -18.58
C ALA A 58 4.32 11.83 -19.23
N MET A 59 3.12 12.37 -19.45
CA MET A 59 2.93 13.71 -20.01
C MET A 59 3.24 14.84 -19.01
N LEU A 60 2.92 14.65 -17.73
CA LEU A 60 3.16 15.65 -16.67
C LEU A 60 4.59 15.65 -16.12
N GLY A 61 5.36 14.58 -16.35
CA GLY A 61 6.71 14.43 -15.81
C GLY A 61 6.72 14.07 -14.32
N GLU A 62 7.92 14.09 -13.72
CA GLU A 62 8.07 13.90 -12.28
C GLU A 62 7.65 15.17 -11.53
N GLU A 63 7.01 15.00 -10.37
CA GLU A 63 6.60 16.14 -9.54
C GLU A 63 7.84 16.90 -9.02
N ASP A 64 7.80 18.24 -9.07
CA ASP A 64 8.87 19.08 -8.52
C ASP A 64 9.06 18.82 -7.02
N PRO A 65 10.27 18.41 -6.57
CA PRO A 65 10.57 18.17 -5.17
C PRO A 65 10.29 19.34 -4.25
N LEU A 66 10.35 20.59 -4.75
CA LEU A 66 10.02 21.79 -3.97
C LEU A 66 8.53 21.86 -3.57
N GLY A 67 7.65 21.22 -4.36
CA GLY A 67 6.22 21.19 -4.12
C GLY A 67 5.79 20.23 -3.01
N PHE A 68 6.67 19.34 -2.54
CA PHE A 68 6.27 18.31 -1.57
C PHE A 68 5.79 18.86 -0.24
N GLU A 69 6.34 19.98 0.24
CA GLU A 69 5.91 20.59 1.51
C GLU A 69 4.49 21.17 1.45
N THR A 70 4.03 21.56 0.26
CA THR A 70 2.70 22.15 0.04
C THR A 70 1.57 21.11 -0.05
N ASP A 71 1.88 19.81 0.01
CA ASP A 71 0.85 18.76 -0.03
C ASP A 71 0.05 18.74 1.30
N ILE A 72 -1.27 18.88 1.19
CA ILE A 72 -2.22 18.97 2.33
C ILE A 72 -2.22 17.69 3.16
N SER A 73 -1.98 16.54 2.53
CA SER A 73 -2.01 15.24 3.21
C SER A 73 -0.64 14.91 3.83
N PRO A 74 -0.54 14.78 5.16
CA PRO A 74 0.73 14.48 5.82
C PRO A 74 1.31 13.13 5.40
N THR A 75 0.46 12.13 5.17
CA THR A 75 0.87 10.80 4.71
C THR A 75 1.40 10.83 3.28
N ARG A 76 0.75 11.58 2.38
CA ARG A 76 1.26 11.77 1.01
C ARG A 76 2.58 12.52 1.00
N ARG A 77 2.68 13.62 1.77
CA ARG A 77 3.91 14.39 1.92
C ARG A 77 5.07 13.50 2.38
N ARG A 78 4.88 12.74 3.46
CA ARG A 78 5.90 11.82 3.98
C ARG A 78 6.30 10.78 2.93
N SER A 79 5.32 10.17 2.26
CA SER A 79 5.60 9.18 1.22
C SER A 79 6.39 9.77 0.05
N LYS A 80 6.07 10.99 -0.40
CA LYS A 80 6.82 11.67 -1.48
C LYS A 80 8.28 11.91 -1.09
N ILE A 81 8.50 12.44 0.12
CA ILE A 81 9.85 12.71 0.65
C ILE A 81 10.67 11.43 0.79
N ILE A 82 10.10 10.36 1.35
CA ILE A 82 10.78 9.06 1.48
C ILE A 82 11.12 8.49 0.11
N THR A 83 10.16 8.53 -0.83
CA THR A 83 10.35 7.98 -2.18
C THR A 83 11.41 8.77 -2.95
N HIS A 84 11.50 10.08 -2.73
CA HIS A 84 12.50 10.92 -3.37
C HIS A 84 13.92 10.59 -2.89
N VAL A 85 14.12 10.43 -1.58
CA VAL A 85 15.44 10.20 -0.99
C VAL A 85 15.93 8.76 -1.18
N PHE A 86 15.04 7.78 -1.06
CA PHE A 86 15.41 6.36 -1.03
C PHE A 86 14.85 5.52 -2.20
N GLY A 87 14.08 6.12 -3.10
CA GLY A 87 13.41 5.40 -4.18
C GLY A 87 12.24 4.55 -3.69
N THR A 88 11.92 3.47 -4.41
CA THR A 88 10.79 2.56 -4.12
C THR A 88 11.10 1.47 -3.09
N ASN A 89 12.38 1.28 -2.74
CA ASN A 89 12.85 0.23 -1.83
C ASN A 89 12.31 0.31 -0.38
N PRO A 90 12.12 1.49 0.24
CA PRO A 90 11.66 1.60 1.63
C PRO A 90 10.30 0.96 1.89
N THR A 91 9.39 0.97 0.91
CA THR A 91 8.06 0.37 1.03
C THR A 91 8.15 -1.14 1.17
N TRP A 92 9.05 -1.77 0.40
CA TRP A 92 9.25 -3.21 0.47
C TRP A 92 10.00 -3.62 1.74
N GLN A 93 11.04 -2.85 2.11
CA GLN A 93 11.81 -3.08 3.33
C GLN A 93 10.94 -2.92 4.59
N SER A 94 10.13 -1.86 4.66
CA SER A 94 9.20 -1.66 5.77
C SER A 94 8.12 -2.74 5.84
N SER A 95 7.63 -3.24 4.70
CA SER A 95 6.68 -4.36 4.68
C SER A 95 7.30 -5.66 5.20
N LEU A 96 8.52 -5.98 4.77
CA LEU A 96 9.24 -7.16 5.26
C LEU A 96 9.53 -7.06 6.76
N LEU A 97 10.03 -5.91 7.23
CA LEU A 97 10.31 -5.69 8.65
C LEU A 97 9.03 -5.69 9.50
N ALA A 98 7.93 -5.16 8.97
CA ALA A 98 6.64 -5.17 9.65
C ALA A 98 6.08 -6.58 9.88
N VAL A 99 6.49 -7.56 9.08
CA VAL A 99 6.14 -8.97 9.30
C VAL A 99 7.20 -9.66 10.16
N ALA A 100 8.48 -9.46 9.87
CA ALA A 100 9.59 -10.13 10.53
C ALA A 100 9.74 -9.74 12.01
N ILE A 101 9.58 -8.47 12.36
CA ILE A 101 9.77 -8.02 13.75
C ILE A 101 8.67 -8.59 14.65
N PRO A 102 7.37 -8.53 14.29
CA PRO A 102 6.35 -9.20 15.06
C PRO A 102 6.54 -10.71 15.16
N SER A 103 6.93 -11.38 14.06
CA SER A 103 7.02 -12.84 14.04
C SER A 103 8.25 -13.41 14.74
N LEU A 104 9.35 -12.67 14.80
CA LEU A 104 10.60 -13.13 15.39
C LEU A 104 10.82 -12.60 16.82
N ILE A 105 10.21 -11.46 17.18
CA ILE A 105 10.56 -10.73 18.41
C ILE A 105 9.33 -10.42 19.28
N LEU A 106 8.27 -9.84 18.71
CA LEU A 106 7.17 -9.30 19.54
C LEU A 106 6.11 -10.32 19.94
N VAL A 107 5.76 -11.25 19.04
CA VAL A 107 4.68 -12.22 19.28
C VAL A 107 5.30 -13.54 19.73
N PRO A 108 5.15 -13.92 21.02
CA PRO A 108 5.71 -15.16 21.51
C PRO A 108 4.94 -16.36 20.95
N LEU A 109 5.65 -17.48 20.71
CA LEU A 109 5.11 -18.67 20.02
C LEU A 109 4.31 -19.61 20.94
N ASP A 110 4.35 -19.37 22.24
CA ASP A 110 3.74 -20.18 23.29
C ASP A 110 2.30 -19.76 23.65
N ILE A 111 1.79 -18.68 23.06
CA ILE A 111 0.41 -18.21 23.28
C ILE A 111 -0.61 -19.02 22.47
N SER A 112 -1.88 -18.92 22.88
CA SER A 112 -2.98 -19.58 22.17
C SER A 112 -3.08 -19.09 20.71
N ARG A 113 -3.48 -19.98 19.80
CA ARG A 113 -3.59 -19.67 18.36
C ARG A 113 -4.48 -18.46 18.07
N TRP A 114 -5.55 -18.28 18.83
CA TRP A 114 -6.46 -17.14 18.67
C TRP A 114 -5.85 -15.82 19.13
N LEU A 115 -5.14 -15.83 20.27
CA LEU A 115 -4.40 -14.67 20.74
C LEU A 115 -3.27 -14.30 19.77
N MET A 116 -2.62 -15.31 19.18
CA MET A 116 -1.58 -15.11 18.18
C MET A 116 -2.11 -14.42 16.91
N VAL A 117 -3.27 -14.85 16.39
CA VAL A 117 -3.90 -14.20 15.22
C VAL A 117 -4.24 -12.74 15.54
N LEU A 118 -4.82 -12.47 16.71
CA LEU A 118 -5.15 -11.11 17.13
C LEU A 118 -3.89 -10.24 17.30
N ALA A 119 -2.85 -10.79 17.92
CA ALA A 119 -1.57 -10.11 18.13
C ALA A 119 -0.92 -9.72 16.79
N TYR A 120 -0.89 -10.62 15.80
CA TYR A 120 -0.37 -10.29 14.46
C TYR A 120 -1.20 -9.25 13.73
N LEU A 121 -2.52 -9.31 13.86
CA LEU A 121 -3.44 -8.36 13.22
C LEU A 121 -3.22 -6.92 13.72
N ILE A 122 -2.75 -6.74 14.95
CA ILE A 122 -2.41 -5.43 15.52
C ILE A 122 -0.93 -5.10 15.27
N ALA A 123 -0.02 -6.02 15.62
CA ALA A 123 1.42 -5.76 15.63
C ALA A 123 1.97 -5.47 14.23
N ILE A 124 1.51 -6.16 13.19
CA ILE A 124 2.02 -5.97 11.82
C ILE A 124 1.70 -4.55 11.31
N PRO A 125 0.43 -4.08 11.30
CA PRO A 125 0.12 -2.69 10.93
C PRO A 125 0.84 -1.65 11.79
N THR A 126 0.90 -1.85 13.11
CA THR A 126 1.58 -0.90 14.02
C THR A 126 3.07 -0.80 13.70
N THR A 127 3.72 -1.94 13.49
CA THR A 127 5.16 -1.98 13.17
C THR A 127 5.43 -1.36 11.81
N TYR A 128 4.58 -1.62 10.80
CA TYR A 128 4.66 -0.96 9.51
C TYR A 128 4.60 0.56 9.64
N VAL A 129 3.63 1.07 10.41
CA VAL A 129 3.48 2.52 10.61
C VAL A 129 4.70 3.12 11.29
N LEU A 130 5.22 2.49 12.34
CA LEU A 130 6.42 2.95 13.03
C LEU A 130 7.64 2.98 12.11
N ILE A 131 7.84 1.93 11.32
CA ILE A 131 9.01 1.85 10.45
C ILE A 131 8.89 2.83 9.28
N TYR A 132 7.80 2.78 8.53
CA TYR A 132 7.65 3.56 7.31
C TYR A 132 7.39 5.04 7.59
N PHE A 133 6.43 5.37 8.47
CA PHE A 133 6.03 6.77 8.70
C PHE A 133 6.85 7.51 9.73
N PHE A 134 7.60 6.82 10.60
CA PHE A 134 8.49 7.45 11.58
C PHE A 134 9.97 7.23 11.23
N LEU A 135 10.47 6.00 11.23
CA LEU A 135 11.90 5.72 11.02
C LEU A 135 12.42 6.20 9.67
N PHE A 136 11.82 5.73 8.56
CA PHE A 136 12.26 6.15 7.23
C PHE A 136 12.04 7.64 7.00
N TYR A 137 10.95 8.20 7.49
CA TYR A 137 10.70 9.64 7.38
C TYR A 137 11.73 10.48 8.16
N TRP A 138 12.10 10.03 9.36
CA TRP A 138 13.08 10.71 10.22
C TRP A 138 14.43 10.84 9.52
N VAL A 139 14.84 9.82 8.76
CA VAL A 139 16.09 9.85 7.99
C VAL A 139 15.90 10.61 6.67
N ALA A 140 14.78 10.42 5.97
CA ALA A 140 14.54 11.07 4.68
C ALA A 140 14.39 12.60 4.80
N TYR A 141 13.69 13.08 5.83
CA TYR A 141 13.38 14.51 5.99
C TYR A 141 14.62 15.42 6.07
N PRO A 142 15.65 15.16 6.91
CA PRO A 142 16.85 15.99 6.95
C PRO A 142 17.65 15.92 5.64
N THR A 143 17.69 14.77 4.96
CA THR A 143 18.36 14.62 3.66
C THR A 143 17.65 15.45 2.59
N TYR A 144 16.33 15.32 2.48
CA TYR A 144 15.50 16.12 1.59
C TYR A 144 15.68 17.63 1.83
N LYS A 145 15.69 18.07 3.09
CA LYS A 145 15.90 19.48 3.43
C LYS A 145 17.28 19.99 2.98
N LYS A 146 18.33 19.17 3.13
CA LYS A 146 19.69 19.51 2.66
C LYS A 146 19.77 19.63 1.15
N GLU A 147 19.15 18.70 0.42
CA GLU A 147 19.28 18.61 -1.03
C GLU A 147 18.38 19.59 -1.78
N VAL A 148 17.18 19.85 -1.28
CA VAL A 148 16.14 20.61 -2.00
C VAL A 148 15.95 22.02 -1.44
N LEU A 149 16.00 22.19 -0.10
CA LEU A 149 15.71 23.48 0.54
C LEU A 149 16.96 24.33 0.82
N MET A 150 18.13 23.71 1.03
CA MET A 150 19.37 24.42 1.38
C MET A 150 20.35 24.61 0.21
N LYS A 151 20.11 24.00 -0.96
CA LYS A 151 20.88 24.26 -2.19
C LYS A 151 20.32 25.40 -3.04
N LYS A 152 19.38 26.18 -2.49
CA LYS A 152 18.92 27.44 -3.09
C LYS A 152 19.92 28.56 -2.84
#